data_AF-A0A246NJN4-F1
#
_entry.id   AF-A0A246NJN4-F1
#
_cell.length_a   1.000
_cell.length_b   1.000
_cell.length_c   1.000
_cell.angle_alpha   90.00
_cell.angle_beta   90.00
_cell.angle_gamma   90.00
#
_symmetry.space_group_name_H-M   'P 1'
#
loop_
_entity.id
_entity.type
_entity.pdbx_description
1 polymer ?
#
loop_
_entity_poly.entity_id
_entity_poly.type
_entity_poly.pdbx_seq_one_letter_code
_entity_poly.pdbx_strand_id
1 'polypeptide(L)'
;MRTQYSGPADRAHRFAATGLTQPSLGGITELRYSEQPGIMPLLLLPVLKQLSTQSRWQLWLTPAHKLNRSWMQQSGLPLEKSMHITESERLSTVESMVKALRTGNYSVVLAWIPYELSNEERLELEQAAAEGEALGLIMRPQGRDLALSRQPNSAKIPSDLFH
;
A
#
# COMPACT_ATOMS: atom_id res chain seq x y z
N MET A 1 65.71 16.55 34.61
CA MET A 1 65.05 15.48 35.39
C MET A 1 63.99 14.86 34.49
N ARG A 2 64.16 13.58 34.12
CA ARG A 2 63.17 12.71 33.42
C ARG A 2 61.88 12.71 34.25
N THR A 3 60.68 12.68 33.67
CA THR A 3 60.06 11.41 33.23
C THR A 3 58.94 11.63 32.21
N GLN A 4 58.98 10.79 31.17
CA GLN A 4 57.88 10.49 30.27
C GLN A 4 56.80 9.71 31.03
N TYR A 5 55.53 9.97 30.74
CA TYR A 5 54.42 9.08 31.08
C TYR A 5 53.63 8.79 29.80
N SER A 6 53.97 7.67 29.14
CA SER A 6 53.17 7.10 28.06
C SER A 6 52.05 6.27 28.69
N GLY A 7 50.80 6.73 28.58
CA GLY A 7 49.60 5.94 28.83
C GLY A 7 49.10 5.29 27.52
N PRO A 8 48.52 4.08 27.57
CA PRO A 8 48.23 3.30 26.38
C PRO A 8 47.05 3.86 25.58
N ALA A 9 47.14 3.68 24.27
CA ALA A 9 46.11 3.99 23.31
C ALA A 9 44.85 3.15 23.57
N ASP A 10 43.80 3.77 24.09
CA ASP A 10 42.47 3.16 24.14
C ASP A 10 41.81 3.36 22.77
N ARG A 11 42.07 2.40 21.89
CA ARG A 11 41.38 2.22 20.61
C ARG A 11 39.98 1.71 20.93
N ALA A 12 39.09 2.60 21.36
CA ALA A 12 37.67 2.32 21.40
C ALA A 12 37.18 2.16 19.96
N HIS A 13 37.03 0.91 19.55
CA HIS A 13 36.35 0.52 18.34
C HIS A 13 34.96 1.15 18.36
N ARG A 14 34.79 2.21 17.55
CA ARG A 14 33.47 2.68 17.12
C ARG A 14 32.85 1.49 16.40
N PHE A 15 32.03 0.73 17.11
CA PHE A 15 31.05 -0.13 16.48
C PHE A 15 30.21 0.80 15.60
N ALA A 16 30.52 0.77 14.30
CA ALA A 16 29.62 1.25 13.30
C ALA A 16 28.30 0.53 13.60
N ALA A 17 27.32 1.29 14.07
CA ALA A 17 25.94 0.85 13.98
C ALA A 17 25.71 0.68 12.48
N THR A 18 25.91 -0.55 11.99
CA THR A 18 25.43 -0.97 10.69
C THR A 18 23.94 -0.67 10.78
N GLY A 19 23.53 0.45 10.18
CA GLY A 19 22.14 0.80 10.09
C GLY A 19 21.48 -0.43 9.50
N LEU A 20 20.69 -1.12 10.33
CA LEU A 20 19.63 -1.95 9.79
C LEU A 20 18.85 -0.95 8.98
N THR A 21 19.05 -0.97 7.65
CA THR A 21 18.23 -0.24 6.70
C THR A 21 16.81 -0.58 7.12
N GLN A 22 16.15 0.37 7.81
CA GLN A 22 14.75 0.23 8.09
C GLN A 22 14.13 -0.05 6.73
N PRO A 23 13.32 -1.11 6.58
CA PRO A 23 12.71 -1.41 5.31
C PRO A 23 12.04 -0.12 4.84
N SER A 24 12.58 0.49 3.78
CA SER A 24 12.02 1.69 3.21
C SER A 24 10.58 1.34 2.86
N LEU A 25 9.63 1.89 3.60
CA LEU A 25 8.20 1.56 3.43
C LEU A 25 7.63 2.15 2.12
N GLY A 26 8.47 2.91 1.40
CA GLY A 26 8.19 3.46 0.09
C GLY A 26 8.09 2.37 -0.97
N GLY A 27 6.87 2.13 -1.45
CA GLY A 27 6.63 1.17 -2.54
C GLY A 27 5.21 1.23 -3.05
N ILE A 28 5.00 0.67 -4.25
CA ILE A 28 3.69 0.57 -4.88
C ILE A 28 3.21 -0.87 -4.81
N THR A 29 2.02 -1.06 -4.25
CA THR A 29 1.34 -2.36 -4.19
C THR A 29 -0.01 -2.26 -4.89
N GLU A 30 -0.30 -3.23 -5.75
CA GLU A 30 -1.58 -3.33 -6.44
C GLU A 30 -2.45 -4.38 -5.77
N LEU A 31 -3.69 -4.01 -5.44
CA LEU A 31 -4.70 -4.89 -4.88
C LEU A 31 -5.82 -5.09 -5.91
N ARG A 32 -5.91 -6.32 -6.43
CA ARG A 32 -6.95 -6.71 -7.37
C ARG A 32 -8.09 -7.37 -6.62
N TYR A 33 -9.32 -6.89 -6.83
CA TYR A 33 -10.47 -7.35 -6.07
C TYR A 33 -11.66 -7.72 -6.94
N SER A 34 -12.32 -8.82 -6.61
CA SER A 34 -13.63 -9.10 -7.16
C SER A 34 -14.67 -8.19 -6.49
N GLU A 35 -15.75 -7.85 -7.20
CA GLU A 35 -16.88 -7.10 -6.63
C GLU A 35 -17.67 -7.94 -5.58
N GLN A 36 -17.14 -9.09 -5.15
CA GLN A 36 -17.71 -9.85 -4.04
C GLN A 36 -17.53 -9.05 -2.74
N PRO A 37 -18.63 -8.67 -2.07
CA PRO A 37 -18.55 -7.88 -0.86
C PRO A 37 -17.85 -8.67 0.26
N GLY A 38 -16.87 -8.05 0.92
CA GLY A 38 -16.36 -8.50 2.23
C GLY A 38 -14.86 -8.72 2.36
N ILE A 39 -14.15 -9.16 1.31
CA ILE A 39 -12.72 -9.53 1.43
C ILE A 39 -11.82 -8.29 1.53
N MET A 40 -12.11 -7.27 0.71
CA MET A 40 -11.30 -6.05 0.62
C MET A 40 -11.09 -5.33 1.97
N PRO A 41 -12.17 -5.08 2.75
CA PRO A 41 -12.05 -4.65 4.13
C PRO A 41 -11.07 -5.46 4.98
N LEU A 42 -11.14 -6.79 4.93
CA LEU A 42 -10.33 -7.66 5.80
C LEU A 42 -8.83 -7.54 5.50
N LEU A 43 -8.47 -7.30 4.23
CA LEU A 43 -7.08 -7.13 3.82
C LEU A 43 -6.56 -5.72 4.11
N LEU A 44 -7.37 -4.69 3.88
CA LEU A 44 -6.94 -3.31 4.05
C LEU A 44 -6.85 -2.89 5.51
N LEU A 45 -7.81 -3.28 6.36
CA LEU A 45 -7.91 -2.75 7.72
C LEU A 45 -6.66 -2.98 8.58
N PRO A 46 -6.02 -4.16 8.60
CA PRO A 46 -4.80 -4.36 9.39
C PRO A 46 -3.68 -3.41 8.98
N VAL A 47 -3.48 -3.25 7.66
CA VAL A 47 -2.44 -2.36 7.10
C VAL A 47 -2.74 -0.90 7.46
N LEU A 48 -3.97 -0.45 7.24
CA LEU A 48 -4.39 0.91 7.54
C LEU A 48 -4.28 1.21 9.05
N LYS A 49 -4.67 0.27 9.92
CA LYS A 49 -4.49 0.42 11.38
C LYS A 49 -3.02 0.55 11.74
N GLN A 50 -2.17 -0.31 11.20
CA GLN A 50 -0.73 -0.24 11.44
C GLN A 50 -0.16 1.11 11.01
N LEU A 51 -0.48 1.59 9.80
CA LEU A 51 0.01 2.87 9.28
C LEU A 51 -0.57 4.08 10.02
N SER A 52 -1.71 3.94 10.68
CA SER A 52 -2.36 5.02 11.43
C SER A 52 -1.65 5.35 12.75
N THR A 53 -0.82 4.42 13.24
CA THR A 53 0.07 4.65 14.38
C THR A 53 1.18 5.65 14.06
N GLN A 54 1.45 5.88 12.77
CA GLN A 54 2.35 6.94 12.34
C GLN A 54 1.68 8.32 12.50
N SER A 55 2.49 9.36 12.74
CA SER A 55 2.03 10.75 12.79
C SER A 55 1.90 11.36 11.38
N ARG A 56 1.32 10.59 10.45
CA ARG A 56 1.20 10.92 9.03
C ARG A 56 -0.21 10.63 8.54
N TRP A 57 -0.64 11.33 7.51
CA TRP A 57 -1.99 11.23 6.96
C TRP A 57 -2.19 9.96 6.13
N GLN A 58 -3.43 9.52 5.99
CA GLN A 58 -3.84 8.49 5.04
C GLN A 58 -4.73 9.14 3.98
N LEU A 59 -4.27 9.15 2.73
CA LEU A 59 -4.98 9.81 1.64
C LEU A 59 -5.76 8.78 0.81
N TRP A 60 -6.98 9.14 0.47
CA TRP A 60 -7.83 8.36 -0.42
C TRP A 60 -8.21 9.19 -1.65
N LEU A 61 -7.75 8.74 -2.82
CA LEU A 61 -8.10 9.24 -4.14
C LEU A 61 -9.16 8.30 -4.71
N THR A 62 -10.43 8.64 -4.50
CA THR A 62 -11.55 7.74 -4.77
C THR A 62 -12.52 8.35 -5.78
N PRO A 63 -13.01 7.58 -6.77
CA PRO A 63 -14.22 7.97 -7.48
C PRO A 63 -15.39 8.03 -6.48
N ALA A 64 -16.33 8.94 -6.74
CA ALA A 64 -17.49 9.11 -5.88
C ALA A 64 -18.18 7.77 -5.61
N HIS A 65 -18.67 7.56 -4.38
CA HIS A 65 -19.46 6.39 -3.95
C HIS A 65 -18.71 5.06 -3.69
N LYS A 66 -17.41 4.92 -3.99
CA LYS A 66 -16.68 3.67 -3.70
C LYS A 66 -16.27 3.50 -2.23
N LEU A 67 -16.21 4.59 -1.46
CA LEU A 67 -15.86 4.55 -0.04
C LEU A 67 -17.11 4.61 0.85
N ASN A 68 -17.45 3.49 1.50
CA ASN A 68 -18.56 3.41 2.43
C ASN A 68 -18.18 4.10 3.76
N ARG A 69 -18.78 5.26 4.06
CA ARG A 69 -18.51 6.00 5.31
C ARG A 69 -18.83 5.19 6.56
N SER A 70 -19.89 4.39 6.54
CA SER A 70 -20.28 3.54 7.65
C SER A 70 -19.23 2.46 7.92
N TRP A 71 -18.65 1.89 6.86
CA TRP A 71 -17.53 0.94 7.00
C TRP A 71 -16.31 1.59 7.65
N MET A 72 -15.93 2.81 7.22
CA MET A 72 -14.82 3.54 7.82
C MET A 72 -15.04 3.78 9.32
N GLN A 73 -16.24 4.23 9.72
CA GLN A 73 -16.57 4.45 11.13
C GLN A 73 -16.50 3.16 11.96
N GLN A 74 -17.02 2.05 11.41
CA GLN A 74 -17.02 0.75 12.09
C GLN A 74 -15.65 0.08 12.13
N SER A 75 -14.73 0.50 11.27
CA SER A 75 -13.40 -0.12 11.17
C SER A 75 -12.46 0.20 12.34
N GLY A 76 -12.73 1.28 13.08
CA GLY A 76 -11.84 1.79 14.12
C GLY A 76 -10.56 2.44 13.57
N LEU A 77 -10.57 2.88 12.30
CA LEU A 77 -9.52 3.74 11.76
C LEU A 77 -9.68 5.17 12.30
N PRO A 78 -8.57 5.87 12.62
CA PRO A 78 -8.63 7.26 13.06
C PRO A 78 -9.02 8.14 11.86
N LEU A 79 -10.30 8.49 11.80
CA LEU A 79 -10.87 9.28 10.71
C LEU A 79 -10.31 10.70 10.69
N GLU A 80 -9.82 11.20 11.82
CA GLU A 80 -9.17 12.50 11.95
C GLU A 80 -7.84 12.60 11.17
N LYS A 81 -7.24 11.47 10.78
CA LYS A 81 -6.02 11.39 9.95
C LYS A 81 -6.28 10.92 8.52
N SER A 82 -7.55 10.88 8.10
CA SER A 82 -7.92 10.45 6.75
C SER A 82 -8.37 11.65 5.92
N MET A 83 -7.79 11.81 4.73
CA MET A 83 -8.21 12.84 3.76
C MET A 83 -8.81 12.16 2.52
N HIS A 84 -9.96 12.66 2.05
CA HIS A 84 -10.58 12.17 0.81
C HIS A 84 -10.60 13.29 -0.22
N ILE A 85 -10.12 12.98 -1.41
CA ILE A 85 -10.24 13.85 -2.57
C ILE A 85 -11.03 13.08 -3.62
N THR A 86 -12.17 13.65 -4.00
CA THR A 86 -12.88 13.22 -5.20
C THR A 86 -12.13 13.78 -6.40
N GLU A 87 -11.88 12.92 -7.38
CA GLU A 87 -11.11 13.23 -8.59
C GLU A 87 -11.49 14.61 -9.15
N SER A 88 -10.48 15.45 -9.35
CA SER A 88 -10.61 16.81 -9.87
C SER A 88 -10.29 16.81 -11.35
N GLU A 89 -10.99 17.59 -12.17
CA GLU A 89 -10.75 17.69 -13.62
C GLU A 89 -9.33 18.17 -13.98
N ARG A 90 -8.56 18.71 -13.02
CA ARG A 90 -7.27 19.35 -13.26
C ARG A 90 -6.07 18.41 -13.28
N LEU A 91 -6.12 17.26 -12.61
CA LEU A 91 -5.02 16.30 -12.53
C LEU A 91 -5.57 14.89 -12.65
N SER A 92 -4.85 14.03 -13.36
CA SER A 92 -5.15 12.61 -13.33
C SER A 92 -4.96 12.03 -11.91
N THR A 93 -5.59 10.89 -11.65
CA THR A 93 -5.41 10.16 -10.39
C THR A 93 -3.93 9.79 -10.16
N VAL A 94 -3.19 9.39 -11.21
CA VAL A 94 -1.74 9.08 -11.09
C VAL A 94 -0.94 10.32 -10.70
N GLU A 95 -1.11 11.45 -11.39
CA GLU A 95 -0.39 12.69 -11.06
C GLU A 95 -0.69 13.16 -9.63
N SER A 96 -1.95 13.02 -9.21
CA SER A 96 -2.37 13.35 -7.84
C SER A 96 -1.69 12.46 -6.81
N MET A 97 -1.60 11.15 -7.10
CA MET A 97 -0.93 10.17 -6.26
C MET A 97 0.58 10.43 -6.17
N VAL A 98 1.25 10.67 -7.29
CA VAL A 98 2.67 11.05 -7.34
C VAL A 98 2.94 12.26 -6.48
N LYS A 99 2.19 13.35 -6.67
CA LYS A 99 2.36 14.60 -5.90
C LYS A 99 2.16 14.36 -4.42
N ALA A 100 1.13 13.61 -4.03
CA ALA A 100 0.86 13.30 -2.63
C ALA A 100 2.01 12.50 -2.00
N LEU A 101 2.46 11.42 -2.66
CA LEU A 101 3.57 10.59 -2.17
C LEU A 101 4.83 11.42 -1.94
N ARG A 102 5.25 12.24 -2.93
CA ARG A 102 6.45 13.09 -2.82
C ARG A 102 6.42 14.07 -1.64
N THR A 103 5.25 14.41 -1.10
CA THR A 103 5.19 15.33 0.06
C THR A 103 5.77 14.75 1.34
N GLY A 104 5.85 13.42 1.48
CA GLY A 104 6.23 12.76 2.72
C GLY A 104 5.22 12.89 3.87
N ASN A 105 4.10 13.60 3.67
CA ASN A 105 3.09 13.83 4.72
C ASN A 105 2.13 12.65 4.93
N TYR A 106 2.14 11.68 4.02
CA TYR A 106 1.20 10.54 4.02
C TYR A 106 1.92 9.23 4.31
N SER A 107 1.41 8.41 5.22
CA SER A 107 1.91 7.04 5.41
C SER A 107 1.41 6.09 4.32
N VAL A 108 0.25 6.40 3.73
CA VAL A 108 -0.33 5.69 2.59
C VAL A 108 -1.13 6.63 1.69
N VAL A 109 -1.06 6.40 0.39
CA VAL A 109 -1.95 6.99 -0.60
C VAL A 109 -2.66 5.86 -1.35
N LEU A 110 -3.99 5.82 -1.25
CA LEU A 110 -4.84 4.84 -1.92
C LEU A 110 -5.49 5.46 -3.14
N ALA A 111 -5.46 4.77 -4.28
CA ALA A 111 -6.04 5.26 -5.52
C ALA A 111 -6.78 4.14 -6.28
N TRP A 112 -7.94 4.46 -6.85
CA TRP A 112 -8.64 3.56 -7.78
C TRP A 112 -8.21 3.87 -9.21
N ILE A 113 -7.41 2.99 -9.80
CA ILE A 113 -6.92 3.15 -11.17
C ILE A 113 -7.45 1.96 -11.97
N PRO A 114 -8.51 2.16 -12.79
CA PRO A 114 -9.21 1.07 -13.47
C PRO A 114 -8.47 0.54 -14.71
N TYR A 115 -7.36 1.18 -15.08
CA TYR A 115 -6.53 0.81 -16.21
C TYR A 115 -5.17 0.24 -15.77
N GLU A 116 -4.47 -0.40 -16.69
CA GLU A 116 -3.11 -0.87 -16.47
C GLU A 116 -2.15 0.30 -16.63
N LEU A 117 -1.27 0.48 -15.64
CA LEU A 117 -0.26 1.55 -15.68
C LEU A 117 0.74 1.29 -16.79
N SER A 118 1.13 2.35 -17.48
CA SER A 118 2.34 2.34 -18.30
C SER A 118 3.58 2.15 -17.42
N ASN A 119 4.69 1.72 -18.04
CA ASN A 119 5.96 1.59 -17.34
C ASN A 119 6.45 2.94 -16.77
N GLU A 120 6.15 4.04 -17.46
CA GLU A 120 6.51 5.39 -17.03
C GLU A 120 5.72 5.80 -15.78
N GLU A 121 4.39 5.65 -15.79
CA GLU A 121 3.55 5.91 -14.62
C GLU A 121 3.97 5.05 -13.42
N ARG A 122 4.25 3.77 -13.65
CA ARG A 122 4.68 2.85 -12.59
C ARG A 122 6.02 3.28 -11.98
N LEU A 123 6.99 3.59 -12.83
CA LEU A 123 8.31 4.07 -12.39
C LEU A 123 8.19 5.38 -11.62
N GLU A 124 7.37 6.32 -12.08
CA GLU A 124 7.18 7.59 -11.40
C GLU A 124 6.55 7.40 -10.01
N LEU A 125 5.54 6.54 -9.90
CA LEU A 125 4.89 6.21 -8.64
C LEU A 125 5.87 5.53 -7.66
N GLU A 126 6.69 4.60 -8.13
CA GLU A 126 7.71 3.93 -7.31
C GLU A 126 8.75 4.92 -6.77
N GLN A 127 9.23 5.83 -7.63
CA GLN A 127 10.16 6.88 -7.22
C GLN A 127 9.52 7.82 -6.19
N ALA A 128 8.29 8.26 -6.44
CA ALA A 128 7.56 9.13 -5.53
C ALA A 128 7.29 8.46 -4.17
N ALA A 129 6.95 7.17 -4.17
CA ALA A 129 6.74 6.39 -2.96
C ALA A 129 8.02 6.22 -2.15
N ALA A 130 9.15 5.97 -2.83
CA ALA A 130 10.47 5.89 -2.21
C ALA A 130 10.90 7.24 -1.62
N GLU A 131 10.77 8.32 -2.38
CA GLU A 131 11.07 9.70 -1.94
C GLU A 131 10.23 10.10 -0.72
N GLY A 132 8.94 9.78 -0.75
CA GLY A 132 8.01 10.07 0.32
C GLY A 132 8.03 9.08 1.48
N GLU A 133 8.80 7.99 1.42
CA GLU A 133 8.75 6.88 2.37
C GLU A 133 7.31 6.42 2.67
N ALA A 134 6.49 6.29 1.64
CA ALA A 134 5.04 6.09 1.75
C ALA A 134 4.57 4.88 0.94
N LEU A 135 3.56 4.18 1.44
CA LEU A 135 2.93 3.09 0.71
C LEU A 135 1.94 3.65 -0.33
N GLY A 136 2.14 3.37 -1.61
CA GLY A 136 1.11 3.55 -2.62
C GLY A 136 0.27 2.29 -2.78
N LEU A 137 -1.04 2.39 -2.60
CA LEU A 137 -1.98 1.28 -2.81
C LEU A 137 -2.88 1.56 -4.01
N ILE A 138 -2.77 0.73 -5.04
CA ILE A 138 -3.60 0.83 -6.24
C ILE A 138 -4.71 -0.21 -6.17
N MET A 139 -5.95 0.26 -6.31
CA MET A 139 -7.15 -0.53 -6.21
C MET A 139 -7.67 -0.81 -7.62
N ARG A 140 -7.55 -2.06 -8.08
CA ARG A 140 -7.97 -2.46 -9.43
C ARG A 140 -9.13 -3.46 -9.36
N PRO A 141 -10.30 -3.18 -9.97
CA PRO A 141 -11.35 -4.17 -10.05
C PRO A 141 -10.87 -5.36 -10.91
N GLN A 142 -11.09 -6.57 -10.43
CA GLN A 142 -10.90 -7.79 -11.19
C GLN A 142 -12.01 -7.84 -12.24
N GLY A 143 -11.67 -7.64 -13.51
CA GLY A 143 -12.63 -7.75 -14.61
C GLY A 143 -13.40 -9.08 -14.54
N ARG A 144 -14.71 -9.06 -14.85
CA ARG A 144 -15.60 -10.22 -14.78
C ARG A 144 -15.20 -11.38 -15.71
N ASP A 145 -14.25 -11.18 -16.63
CA ASP A 145 -13.89 -12.16 -17.67
C ASP A 145 -13.31 -13.48 -17.15
N LEU A 146 -12.68 -13.50 -15.97
CA LEU A 146 -12.09 -14.73 -15.44
C LEU A 146 -13.11 -15.62 -14.70
N ALA A 147 -14.22 -15.05 -14.21
CA ALA A 147 -15.19 -15.79 -13.40
C ALA A 147 -16.21 -16.58 -14.23
N LEU A 148 -16.47 -16.17 -15.49
CA LEU A 148 -17.39 -16.88 -16.39
C LEU A 148 -16.71 -17.98 -17.22
N SER A 149 -15.37 -18.06 -17.18
CA SER A 149 -14.60 -18.96 -18.05
C SER A 149 -14.16 -20.27 -17.40
N ARG A 150 -14.58 -20.58 -16.16
CA ARG A 150 -14.15 -21.82 -15.48
C ARG A 150 -15.26 -22.51 -14.69
N GLN A 151 -16.31 -22.94 -15.39
CA GLN A 151 -16.96 -24.21 -15.07
C GLN A 151 -17.16 -25.03 -16.36
N PRO A 152 -16.13 -25.76 -16.84
CA PRO A 152 -16.41 -26.89 -17.71
C PRO A 152 -16.95 -28.03 -16.85
N ASN A 153 -18.28 -28.16 -16.91
CA ASN A 153 -19.04 -29.40 -16.90
C ASN A 153 -18.91 -30.36 -15.69
N SER A 154 -20.07 -30.70 -15.15
CA SER A 154 -20.29 -31.80 -14.21
C SER A 154 -19.55 -33.07 -14.64
N ALA A 155 -18.57 -33.51 -13.85
CA ALA A 155 -18.14 -34.89 -13.91
C ALA A 155 -19.32 -35.76 -13.43
N LYS A 156 -20.13 -36.25 -14.38
CA LYS A 156 -21.02 -37.38 -14.13
C LYS A 156 -20.10 -38.54 -13.74
N ILE A 157 -20.14 -38.96 -12.48
CA ILE A 157 -19.49 -40.18 -12.03
C ILE A 157 -20.46 -41.30 -12.41
N PRO A 158 -20.22 -42.11 -13.47
CA PRO A 158 -21.06 -43.26 -13.72
C PRO A 158 -20.86 -44.24 -12.56
N SER A 159 -21.97 -44.55 -11.89
CA SER A 159 -22.03 -45.48 -10.78
C SER A 159 -22.36 -46.86 -11.36
N ASP A 160 -21.37 -47.56 -11.91
CA ASP A 160 -21.53 -48.96 -12.33
C ASP A 160 -20.68 -49.85 -11.43
N LEU A 161 -21.28 -50.29 -10.32
CA LEU A 161 -20.75 -51.38 -9.50
C LEU A 161 -21.87 -52.04 -8.68
N PHE A 162 -22.89 -52.54 -9.37
CA PHE A 162 -23.75 -53.60 -8.85
C PHE A 162 -24.28 -54.41 -10.03
N HIS A 163 -23.64 -55.55 -10.32
CA HIS A 163 -24.27 -56.81 -10.71
C HIS A 163 -23.26 -57.95 -10.62
#